data_AF-A0A7S4IHU6-F1
#
_entry.id   AF-A0A7S4IHU6-F1
#
_cell.length_a   1.000
_cell.length_b   1.000
_cell.length_c   1.000
_cell.angle_alpha   90.00
_cell.angle_beta   90.00
_cell.angle_gamma   90.00
#
_symmetry.space_group_name_H-M   'P 1'
#
loop_
_entity.id
_entity.type
_entity.pdbx_description
1 polymer ?
#
loop_
_entity_poly.entity_id
_entity_poly.type
_entity_poly.pdbx_seq_one_letter_code
_entity_poly.pdbx_strand_id
1 'polypeptide(L)'
;MATAIYLIDRLALRVGNEKGSDEADTVGCCSLRVEHITCEAPDTLNFDFLGKDSMRYENSVEVPKKVFNNIKRFQKGKKPGAELFNLLTTMKLNNHLKKLMPGLTAKVFRTYNASITLQEELAKIDLDEHKTVDERVLFYNRANRQVAILCNHQRTLPKTHDAQMEKLDAKIQEIRDEIKELKHHLELVKKGIDPPSPKQEGDSPRKRIPKDKEKLKKKIATVRERLHKWEIKKIEKDENKAFS
;
A
#
# COMPACT_ATOMS: atom_id res chain seq x y z
N MET A 1 3.80 1.97 -31.02
CA MET A 1 4.72 2.68 -30.12
C MET A 1 3.98 3.63 -29.18
N ALA A 2 3.27 4.65 -29.67
CA ALA A 2 2.55 5.61 -28.81
C ALA A 2 1.63 4.95 -27.77
N THR A 3 0.82 3.96 -28.16
CA THR A 3 0.00 3.18 -27.23
C THR A 3 0.82 2.50 -26.13
N ALA A 4 1.99 1.93 -26.44
CA ALA A 4 2.86 1.30 -25.44
C ALA A 4 3.47 2.34 -24.49
N ILE A 5 3.89 3.50 -25.00
CA ILE A 5 4.37 4.62 -24.16
C ILE A 5 3.25 5.08 -23.22
N TYR A 6 2.01 5.22 -23.71
CA TYR A 6 0.85 5.55 -22.88
C TYR A 6 0.65 4.53 -21.75
N LEU A 7 0.75 3.23 -22.04
CA LEU A 7 0.59 2.20 -21.00
C LEU A 7 1.74 2.24 -19.96
N ILE A 8 2.98 2.47 -20.39
CA ILE A 8 4.12 2.63 -19.48
C ILE A 8 3.94 3.86 -18.59
N ASP A 9 3.50 4.98 -19.17
CA ASP A 9 3.30 6.24 -18.47
C ASP A 9 2.11 6.17 -17.50
N ARG A 10 0.94 5.76 -17.97
CA ARG A 10 -0.29 5.83 -17.16
C ARG A 10 -0.46 4.68 -16.16
N LEU A 11 0.13 3.52 -16.44
CA LEU A 11 -0.01 2.33 -15.61
C LEU A 11 1.31 1.90 -14.95
N ALA A 12 2.36 2.71 -15.08
CA ALA A 12 3.70 2.43 -14.56
C ALA A 12 4.24 1.02 -14.91
N LEU A 13 3.85 0.49 -16.08
CA LEU A 13 4.28 -0.83 -16.52
C LEU A 13 5.79 -0.85 -16.77
N ARG A 14 6.43 -1.96 -16.40
CA ARG A 14 7.82 -2.22 -16.81
C ARG A 14 7.85 -2.46 -18.31
N VAL A 15 8.93 -2.03 -18.97
CA VAL A 15 9.05 -2.14 -20.43
C VAL A 15 9.02 -3.61 -20.91
N GLY A 16 9.55 -4.54 -20.13
CA GLY A 16 9.66 -5.96 -20.47
C GLY A 16 10.76 -6.21 -21.51
N ASN A 17 11.85 -6.87 -21.10
CA ASN A 17 12.88 -7.32 -22.04
C ASN A 17 12.53 -8.71 -22.57
N GLU A 18 13.10 -9.07 -23.72
CA GLU A 18 13.09 -10.45 -24.22
C GLU A 18 13.79 -11.36 -23.21
N LYS A 19 13.19 -12.52 -22.94
CA LYS A 19 13.68 -13.52 -22.01
C LYS A 19 14.13 -14.78 -22.74
N GLY A 20 15.10 -15.49 -22.16
CA GLY A 20 15.49 -16.82 -22.65
C GLY A 20 14.43 -17.89 -22.39
N SER A 21 14.54 -19.05 -23.06
CA SER A 21 13.62 -20.19 -22.91
C SER A 21 13.59 -20.79 -21.51
N ASP A 22 14.65 -20.59 -20.73
CA ASP A 22 14.84 -21.19 -19.41
C ASP A 22 14.34 -20.28 -18.27
N GLU A 23 13.80 -19.10 -18.62
CA GLU A 23 13.24 -18.17 -17.66
C GLU A 23 11.73 -18.36 -17.48
N ALA A 24 11.22 -18.04 -16.29
CA ALA A 24 9.79 -17.98 -16.05
C ALA A 24 9.10 -17.05 -17.07
N ASP A 25 7.98 -17.52 -17.62
CA ASP A 25 7.15 -16.79 -18.59
C ASP A 25 6.49 -15.59 -17.91
N THR A 26 7.19 -14.47 -17.97
CA THR A 26 6.74 -13.20 -17.42
C THR A 26 6.90 -12.13 -18.47
N VAL A 27 5.98 -11.18 -18.52
CA VAL A 27 5.96 -10.14 -19.53
C VAL A 27 6.05 -8.73 -18.94
N GLY A 28 6.40 -7.78 -19.80
CA GLY A 28 6.21 -6.35 -19.55
C GLY A 28 5.54 -5.72 -20.76
N CYS A 29 5.40 -4.39 -20.76
CA CYS A 29 4.59 -3.66 -21.74
C CYS A 29 4.90 -4.02 -23.20
N CYS A 30 6.17 -4.11 -23.61
CA CYS A 30 6.55 -4.41 -24.98
C CYS A 30 6.39 -5.90 -25.34
N SER A 31 6.41 -6.81 -24.35
CA SER A 31 6.25 -8.25 -24.53
C SER A 31 4.85 -8.77 -24.18
N LEU A 32 3.87 -7.87 -24.01
CA LEU A 32 2.47 -8.28 -23.83
C LEU A 32 1.98 -9.09 -25.03
N ARG A 33 1.18 -10.12 -24.74
CA ARG A 33 0.53 -10.99 -25.72
C ARG A 33 -0.96 -10.69 -25.75
N VAL A 34 -1.65 -11.19 -26.78
CA VAL A 34 -3.09 -10.96 -26.98
C VAL A 34 -3.91 -11.39 -25.77
N GLU A 35 -3.56 -12.51 -25.14
CA GLU A 35 -4.29 -13.09 -24.00
C GLU A 35 -4.20 -12.29 -22.71
N HIS A 36 -3.22 -11.38 -22.60
CA HIS A 36 -2.99 -10.59 -21.38
C HIS A 36 -3.88 -9.36 -21.26
N ILE A 37 -4.66 -9.03 -22.30
CA ILE A 37 -5.54 -7.87 -22.31
C ILE A 37 -6.89 -8.24 -22.91
N THR A 38 -7.96 -7.98 -22.17
CA THR A 38 -9.33 -8.05 -22.69
C THR A 38 -9.90 -6.66 -22.86
N CYS A 39 -10.59 -6.41 -23.98
CA CYS A 39 -11.24 -5.13 -24.27
C CYS A 39 -12.73 -5.21 -23.90
N GLU A 40 -13.16 -4.43 -22.91
CA GLU A 40 -14.55 -4.33 -22.47
C GLU A 40 -15.14 -2.97 -22.90
N ALA A 41 -16.36 -2.99 -23.44
CA ALA A 41 -17.01 -1.76 -23.91
C ALA A 41 -17.49 -0.91 -22.72
N PRO A 42 -17.46 0.44 -22.83
CA PRO A 42 -17.12 1.22 -24.02
C PRO A 42 -15.63 1.37 -24.30
N ASP A 43 -14.78 1.45 -23.27
CA ASP A 43 -13.36 1.81 -23.38
C ASP A 43 -12.49 1.30 -22.20
N THR A 44 -12.88 0.18 -21.60
CA THR A 44 -12.15 -0.45 -20.49
C THR A 44 -11.18 -1.51 -20.99
N LEU A 45 -9.93 -1.47 -20.51
CA LEU A 45 -8.94 -2.53 -20.71
C LEU A 45 -8.75 -3.31 -19.41
N ASN A 46 -8.94 -4.62 -19.48
CA ASN A 46 -8.71 -5.56 -18.40
C ASN A 46 -7.37 -6.27 -18.64
N PHE A 47 -6.40 -6.05 -17.76
CA PHE A 47 -5.07 -6.64 -17.80
C PHE A 47 -4.99 -7.82 -16.84
N ASP A 48 -4.42 -8.93 -17.29
CA ASP A 48 -4.07 -10.08 -16.44
C ASP A 48 -2.83 -10.78 -16.99
N PHE A 49 -1.71 -10.66 -16.28
CA PHE A 49 -0.46 -11.32 -16.67
C PHE A 49 0.51 -11.45 -15.48
N LEU A 50 1.51 -12.33 -15.63
CA LEU A 50 2.62 -12.42 -14.68
C LEU A 50 3.75 -11.48 -15.10
N GLY A 51 4.12 -10.57 -14.20
CA GLY A 51 5.22 -9.63 -14.38
C GLY A 51 6.52 -10.10 -13.72
N LYS A 52 7.40 -9.14 -13.42
CA LYS A 52 8.67 -9.40 -12.71
C LYS A 52 8.42 -10.22 -11.43
N ASP A 53 9.30 -11.18 -11.15
CA ASP A 53 9.23 -12.09 -9.99
C ASP A 53 7.94 -12.94 -9.98
N SER A 54 7.32 -13.16 -11.15
CA SER A 54 6.04 -13.87 -11.33
C SER A 54 4.87 -13.28 -10.55
N MET A 55 4.93 -11.98 -10.24
CA MET A 55 3.84 -11.27 -9.58
C MET A 55 2.72 -10.99 -10.58
N ARG A 56 1.50 -11.41 -10.26
CA ARG A 56 0.32 -11.14 -11.08
C ARG A 56 0.03 -9.64 -11.11
N TYR A 57 -0.18 -9.12 -12.30
CA TYR A 57 -0.71 -7.79 -12.53
C TYR A 57 -2.14 -7.96 -13.04
N GLU A 58 -3.10 -7.61 -12.19
CA GLU A 58 -4.52 -7.64 -12.50
C GLU A 58 -5.08 -6.23 -12.30
N ASN A 59 -5.57 -5.62 -13.38
CA ASN A 59 -6.07 -4.24 -13.33
C ASN A 59 -7.10 -3.98 -14.43
N SER A 60 -8.18 -3.29 -14.09
CA SER A 60 -9.21 -2.82 -15.02
C SER A 60 -9.14 -1.30 -15.07
N VAL A 61 -8.90 -0.75 -16.26
CA VAL A 61 -8.69 0.69 -16.43
C VAL A 61 -9.43 1.22 -17.65
N GLU A 62 -10.18 2.30 -17.44
CA GLU A 62 -10.76 3.10 -18.51
C GLU A 62 -9.64 3.87 -19.23
N VAL A 63 -9.61 3.80 -20.56
CA VAL A 63 -8.57 4.45 -21.36
C VAL A 63 -9.19 5.33 -22.44
N PRO A 64 -8.46 6.33 -22.96
CA PRO A 64 -8.94 7.12 -24.08
C PRO A 64 -9.37 6.23 -25.25
N LYS A 65 -10.51 6.53 -25.86
CA LYS A 65 -11.08 5.78 -27.00
C LYS A 65 -10.07 5.43 -28.11
N LYS A 66 -9.10 6.32 -28.38
CA LYS A 66 -8.00 6.07 -29.33
C LYS A 66 -7.08 4.91 -28.89
N VAL A 67 -6.74 4.83 -27.60
CA VAL A 67 -5.93 3.76 -27.01
C VAL A 67 -6.71 2.44 -27.10
N PHE A 68 -7.96 2.43 -26.67
CA PHE A 68 -8.83 1.25 -26.73
C PHE A 68 -8.96 0.70 -28.16
N ASN A 69 -9.27 1.56 -29.13
CA ASN A 69 -9.38 1.18 -30.54
C ASN A 69 -8.04 0.65 -31.11
N ASN A 70 -6.91 1.23 -30.70
CA ASN A 70 -5.60 0.74 -31.09
C ASN A 70 -5.35 -0.68 -30.57
N ILE A 71 -5.67 -0.97 -29.30
CA ILE A 71 -5.51 -2.32 -28.72
C ILE A 71 -6.38 -3.32 -29.48
N LYS A 72 -7.66 -3.02 -29.72
CA LYS A 72 -8.54 -3.87 -30.55
C LYS A 72 -7.93 -4.15 -31.94
N ARG A 73 -7.38 -3.12 -32.58
CA ARG A 73 -6.72 -3.28 -33.89
C ARG A 73 -5.47 -4.15 -33.81
N PHE A 74 -4.69 -4.06 -32.72
CA PHE A 74 -3.49 -4.87 -32.53
C PHE A 74 -3.79 -6.34 -32.24
N GLN A 75 -4.96 -6.64 -31.69
CA GLN A 75 -5.43 -8.02 -31.45
C GLN A 75 -6.07 -8.66 -32.70
N LYS A 76 -6.58 -7.85 -33.64
CA LYS A 76 -7.31 -8.34 -34.82
C LYS A 76 -6.48 -9.35 -35.62
N GLY A 77 -7.03 -10.56 -35.82
CA GLY A 77 -6.42 -11.62 -36.62
C GLY A 77 -5.26 -12.35 -35.92
N LYS A 78 -5.00 -12.08 -34.64
CA LYS A 78 -3.97 -12.76 -33.85
C LYS A 78 -4.60 -13.78 -32.90
N LYS A 79 -3.87 -14.87 -32.65
CA LYS A 79 -4.25 -15.92 -31.69
C LYS A 79 -3.74 -15.57 -30.28
N PRO A 80 -4.27 -16.20 -29.22
CA PRO A 80 -3.60 -16.26 -27.92
C PRO A 80 -2.13 -16.69 -28.07
N GLY A 81 -1.25 -16.22 -27.17
CA GLY A 81 0.20 -16.38 -27.31
C GLY A 81 0.91 -15.45 -28.31
N ALA A 82 0.21 -14.81 -29.26
CA ALA A 82 0.85 -13.88 -30.19
C ALA A 82 1.17 -12.52 -29.54
N GLU A 83 2.31 -11.92 -29.88
CA GLU A 83 2.70 -10.60 -29.39
C GLU A 83 1.69 -9.51 -29.79
N LEU A 84 1.26 -8.73 -28.81
CA LEU A 84 0.37 -7.59 -29.02
C LEU A 84 1.08 -6.51 -29.84
N PHE A 85 2.32 -6.19 -29.49
CA PHE A 85 3.14 -5.17 -30.14
C PHE A 85 4.24 -5.75 -31.05
N ASN A 86 3.89 -6.67 -31.95
CA ASN A 86 4.81 -7.40 -32.84
C ASN A 86 5.76 -6.55 -33.73
N LEU A 87 5.58 -5.23 -33.82
CA LEU A 87 6.48 -4.34 -34.58
C LEU A 87 7.35 -3.45 -33.67
N LEU A 88 7.18 -3.56 -32.35
CA LEU A 88 7.83 -2.74 -31.34
C LEU A 88 8.80 -3.59 -30.52
N THR A 89 10.02 -3.10 -30.35
CA THR A 89 10.99 -3.67 -29.41
C THR A 89 11.36 -2.63 -28.36
N THR A 90 11.90 -3.08 -27.23
CA THR A 90 12.41 -2.18 -26.16
C THR A 90 13.47 -1.21 -26.67
N MET A 91 14.34 -1.68 -27.57
CA MET A 91 15.36 -0.86 -28.21
C MET A 91 14.73 0.23 -29.07
N LYS A 92 13.76 -0.09 -29.93
CA LYS A 92 13.06 0.90 -30.76
C LYS A 92 12.36 1.96 -29.89
N LEU A 93 11.71 1.53 -28.80
CA LEU A 93 11.03 2.43 -27.87
C LEU A 93 12.03 3.38 -27.18
N ASN A 94 13.10 2.86 -26.57
CA ASN A 94 14.09 3.70 -25.88
C ASN A 94 14.86 4.61 -26.85
N ASN A 95 15.15 4.17 -28.07
CA ASN A 95 15.77 5.02 -29.09
C ASN A 95 14.87 6.18 -29.50
N HIS A 96 13.55 5.98 -29.53
CA HIS A 96 12.61 7.07 -29.74
C HIS A 96 12.60 8.04 -28.55
N LEU A 97 12.54 7.53 -27.31
CA LEU A 97 12.54 8.36 -26.10
C LEU A 97 13.80 9.24 -25.98
N LYS A 98 14.98 8.69 -26.28
CA LYS A 98 16.25 9.44 -26.28
C LYS A 98 16.26 10.63 -27.23
N LYS A 99 15.52 10.56 -28.35
CA LYS A 99 15.37 11.68 -29.30
C LYS A 99 14.50 12.81 -28.74
N LEU A 100 13.56 12.47 -27.86
CA LEU A 100 12.69 13.46 -27.20
C LEU A 100 13.42 14.18 -26.07
N MET A 101 14.24 13.45 -25.31
CA MET A 101 15.05 14.00 -24.24
C MET A 101 16.30 13.13 -24.04
N PRO A 102 17.51 13.72 -24.07
CA PRO A 102 18.75 12.99 -23.79
C PRO A 102 18.69 12.28 -22.43
N GLY A 103 19.04 10.99 -22.40
CA GLY A 103 18.99 10.16 -21.20
C GLY A 103 17.62 9.57 -20.84
N LEU A 104 16.54 9.95 -21.54
CA LEU A 104 15.21 9.40 -21.28
C LEU A 104 15.10 7.92 -21.70
N THR A 105 14.57 7.09 -20.80
CA THR A 105 14.27 5.68 -21.04
C THR A 105 12.92 5.30 -20.43
N ALA A 106 12.35 4.16 -20.81
CA ALA A 106 11.11 3.67 -20.22
C ALA A 106 11.19 3.48 -18.69
N LYS A 107 12.38 3.19 -18.14
CA LYS A 107 12.59 3.06 -16.70
C LYS A 107 12.35 4.39 -15.96
N VAL A 108 12.69 5.51 -16.59
CA VAL A 108 12.56 6.85 -16.00
C VAL A 108 11.10 7.17 -15.69
N PHE A 109 10.15 6.74 -16.54
CA PHE A 109 8.71 6.94 -16.30
C PHE A 109 8.25 6.34 -14.97
N ARG A 110 8.67 5.11 -14.65
CA ARG A 110 8.31 4.48 -13.36
C ARG A 110 8.85 5.26 -12.17
N THR A 111 10.09 5.75 -12.26
CA THR A 111 10.70 6.57 -11.19
C THR A 111 10.01 7.93 -11.06
N TYR A 112 9.69 8.58 -12.18
CA TYR A 112 8.94 9.83 -12.21
C TYR A 112 7.56 9.65 -11.57
N ASN A 113 6.78 8.69 -12.06
CA ASN A 113 5.42 8.43 -11.55
C ASN A 113 5.42 8.06 -10.07
N ALA A 114 6.36 7.23 -9.61
CA ALA A 114 6.49 6.93 -8.19
C ALA A 114 6.78 8.18 -7.34
N SER A 115 7.69 9.04 -7.82
CA SER A 115 8.10 10.24 -7.09
C SER A 115 7.01 11.29 -7.04
N ILE A 116 6.35 11.56 -8.18
CA ILE A 116 5.29 12.55 -8.25
C ILE A 116 4.06 12.09 -7.47
N THR A 117 3.67 10.81 -7.55
CA THR A 117 2.58 10.27 -6.74
C THR A 117 2.88 10.41 -5.25
N LEU A 118 4.10 10.09 -4.79
CA LEU A 118 4.43 10.29 -3.38
C LEU A 118 4.31 11.76 -2.98
N GLN A 119 4.84 12.67 -3.79
CA GLN A 119 4.78 14.11 -3.52
C GLN A 119 3.33 14.61 -3.47
N GLU A 120 2.49 14.20 -4.42
CA GLU A 120 1.07 14.56 -4.49
C GLU A 120 0.27 13.99 -3.32
N GLU A 121 0.50 12.73 -2.93
CA GLU A 121 -0.14 12.14 -1.76
C GLU A 121 0.31 12.83 -0.47
N LEU A 122 1.60 13.15 -0.35
CA LEU A 122 2.12 13.87 0.82
C LEU A 122 1.58 15.29 0.93
N ALA A 123 1.32 15.95 -0.19
CA ALA A 123 0.73 17.29 -0.22
C ALA A 123 -0.72 17.33 0.31
N LYS A 124 -1.40 16.18 0.43
CA LYS A 124 -2.77 16.10 0.97
C LYS A 124 -2.83 16.09 2.50
N ILE A 125 -1.68 16.09 3.20
CA ILE A 125 -1.67 16.01 4.66
C ILE A 125 -2.32 17.24 5.29
N ASP A 126 -3.24 17.01 6.21
CA ASP A 126 -3.73 18.05 7.12
C ASP A 126 -2.95 17.99 8.44
N LEU A 127 -2.12 19.01 8.69
CA LEU A 127 -1.28 19.08 9.88
C LEU A 127 -2.08 19.35 11.16
N ASP A 128 -3.31 19.86 11.06
CA ASP A 128 -4.20 20.07 12.22
C ASP A 128 -4.84 18.75 12.66
N GLU A 129 -5.05 17.81 11.73
CA GLU A 129 -5.52 16.46 12.03
C GLU A 129 -4.38 15.52 12.47
N HIS A 130 -3.15 15.74 11.98
CA HIS A 130 -1.99 14.85 12.20
C HIS A 130 -0.98 15.50 13.17
N LYS A 131 -1.37 15.58 14.45
CA LYS A 131 -0.62 16.32 15.48
C LYS A 131 0.60 15.56 16.00
N THR A 132 0.52 14.24 16.05
CA THR A 132 1.59 13.39 16.59
C THR A 132 2.51 12.87 15.49
N VAL A 133 3.74 12.51 15.87
CA VAL A 133 4.70 11.88 14.94
C VAL A 133 4.14 10.55 14.43
N ASP A 134 3.47 9.76 15.28
CA ASP A 134 2.91 8.46 14.91
C ASP A 134 1.82 8.60 13.82
N GLU A 135 0.93 9.59 13.93
CA GLU A 135 -0.10 9.88 12.91
C GLU A 135 0.53 10.31 11.58
N ARG A 136 1.58 11.14 11.63
CA ARG A 136 2.31 11.58 10.42
C ARG A 136 3.04 10.43 9.75
N VAL A 137 3.64 9.53 10.52
CA VAL A 137 4.28 8.31 9.99
C VAL A 137 3.23 7.40 9.34
N LEU A 138 2.06 7.21 9.98
CA LEU A 138 0.98 6.44 9.38
C LEU A 138 0.51 7.06 8.06
N PHE A 139 0.33 8.38 8.01
CA PHE A 139 0.00 9.10 6.79
C PHE A 139 1.06 8.92 5.70
N TYR A 140 2.33 9.09 6.04
CA TYR A 140 3.45 8.86 5.11
C TYR A 140 3.43 7.43 4.54
N ASN A 141 3.21 6.43 5.41
CA ASN A 141 3.14 5.04 4.98
C ASN A 141 1.95 4.76 4.06
N ARG A 142 0.80 5.41 4.28
CA ARG A 142 -0.35 5.36 3.37
C ARG A 142 -0.03 5.99 2.01
N ALA A 143 0.66 7.14 2.00
CA ALA A 143 1.12 7.77 0.77
C ALA A 143 2.09 6.84 0.00
N ASN A 144 3.05 6.24 0.70
CA ASN A 144 3.98 5.28 0.12
C ASN A 144 3.27 4.00 -0.39
N ARG A 145 2.21 3.56 0.29
CA ARG A 145 1.37 2.43 -0.15
C ARG A 145 0.69 2.72 -1.49
N GLN A 146 0.26 3.96 -1.75
CA GLN A 146 -0.29 4.33 -3.07
C GLN A 146 0.75 4.18 -4.18
N VAL A 147 2.00 4.54 -3.90
CA VAL A 147 3.13 4.33 -4.82
C VAL A 147 3.37 2.84 -5.08
N ALA A 148 3.32 2.02 -4.03
CA ALA A 148 3.47 0.57 -4.14
C ALA A 148 2.35 -0.06 -4.98
N ILE A 149 1.10 0.39 -4.81
CA ILE A 149 -0.05 -0.02 -5.63
C ILE A 149 0.19 0.35 -7.09
N LEU A 150 0.53 1.61 -7.38
CA LEU A 150 0.83 2.09 -8.74
C LEU A 150 1.93 1.27 -9.41
N CYS A 151 3.00 0.94 -8.67
CA CYS A 151 4.13 0.19 -9.18
C CYS A 151 3.92 -1.33 -9.24
N ASN A 152 2.76 -1.81 -8.78
CA ASN A 152 2.46 -3.22 -8.52
C ASN A 152 3.55 -3.92 -7.68
N HIS A 153 3.98 -3.27 -6.61
CA HIS A 153 4.92 -3.80 -5.61
C HIS A 153 4.13 -4.54 -4.53
N GLN A 154 3.72 -5.74 -4.89
CA GLN A 154 2.99 -6.64 -4.01
C GLN A 154 3.95 -7.60 -3.30
N ARG A 155 3.56 -8.08 -2.13
CA ARG A 155 4.23 -9.19 -1.43
C ARG A 155 3.21 -10.23 -1.00
N THR A 156 3.65 -11.48 -0.93
CA THR A 156 2.86 -12.56 -0.35
C THR A 156 2.56 -12.26 1.11
N LEU A 157 1.31 -12.48 1.52
CA LEU A 157 0.89 -12.34 2.92
C LEU A 157 1.76 -13.24 3.81
N PRO A 158 2.43 -12.69 4.84
CA PRO A 158 3.20 -13.50 5.77
C PRO A 158 2.30 -14.50 6.50
N LYS A 159 2.70 -15.77 6.58
CA LYS A 159 1.95 -16.82 7.32
C LYS A 159 1.72 -16.48 8.80
N THR A 160 2.55 -15.62 9.37
CA THR A 160 2.48 -15.19 10.77
C THR A 160 1.67 -13.92 10.98
N HIS A 161 1.06 -13.35 9.93
CA HIS A 161 0.35 -12.09 10.01
C HIS A 161 -0.80 -12.14 11.03
N ASP A 162 -1.67 -13.16 10.95
CA ASP A 162 -2.85 -13.25 11.81
C ASP A 162 -2.46 -13.42 13.29
N ALA A 163 -1.50 -14.29 13.58
CA ALA A 163 -0.94 -14.45 14.93
C ALA A 163 -0.30 -13.16 15.47
N GLN A 164 0.26 -12.31 14.59
CA GLN A 164 0.79 -11.00 14.99
C GLN A 164 -0.33 -9.98 15.24
N MET A 165 -1.43 -10.04 14.48
CA MET A 165 -2.62 -9.20 14.68
C MET A 165 -3.34 -9.54 15.98
N GLU A 166 -3.51 -10.83 16.29
CA GLU A 166 -4.08 -11.28 17.57
C GLU A 166 -3.29 -10.78 18.78
N LYS A 167 -1.95 -10.80 18.70
CA LYS A 167 -1.09 -10.24 19.76
C LYS A 167 -1.25 -8.74 19.92
N LEU A 168 -1.43 -8.01 18.82
CA LEU A 168 -1.70 -6.58 18.86
C LEU A 168 -3.07 -6.30 19.49
N ASP A 169 -4.08 -7.08 19.14
CA ASP A 169 -5.42 -6.96 19.69
C ASP A 169 -5.46 -7.26 21.19
N ALA A 170 -4.80 -8.32 21.64
CA ALA A 170 -4.67 -8.64 23.06
C ALA A 170 -4.01 -7.48 23.83
N LYS A 171 -2.97 -6.86 23.26
CA LYS A 171 -2.28 -5.72 23.90
C LYS A 171 -3.15 -4.46 23.95
N ILE A 172 -3.89 -4.18 22.88
CA ILE A 172 -4.83 -3.06 22.84
C ILE A 172 -5.93 -3.26 23.88
N GLN A 173 -6.45 -4.49 24.00
CA GLN A 173 -7.49 -4.82 24.97
C GLN A 173 -6.99 -4.65 26.42
N GLU A 174 -5.79 -5.15 26.75
CA GLU A 174 -5.16 -4.95 28.06
C GLU A 174 -5.05 -3.45 28.42
N ILE A 175 -4.64 -2.61 27.46
CA ILE A 175 -4.54 -1.16 27.69
C ILE A 175 -5.92 -0.52 27.88
N ARG A 176 -6.94 -0.96 27.11
CA ARG A 176 -8.32 -0.47 27.27
C ARG A 176 -8.88 -0.81 28.64
N ASP A 177 -8.60 -2.00 29.15
CA ASP A 177 -9.03 -2.41 30.47
C ASP A 177 -8.29 -1.63 31.58
N GLU A 178 -6.99 -1.36 31.43
CA GLU A 178 -6.26 -0.44 32.33
C GLU A 178 -6.89 0.97 32.35
N ILE A 179 -7.35 1.50 31.20
CA ILE A 179 -8.05 2.80 31.16
C ILE A 179 -9.39 2.72 31.89
N LYS A 180 -10.16 1.63 31.73
CA LYS A 180 -11.45 1.45 32.42
C LYS A 180 -11.25 1.42 33.93
N GLU A 181 -10.26 0.67 34.41
CA GLU A 181 -9.91 0.60 35.84
C GLU A 181 -9.51 1.98 36.40
N LEU A 182 -8.61 2.70 35.71
CA LEU A 182 -8.19 4.04 36.13
C LEU A 182 -9.34 5.05 36.14
N LYS A 183 -10.26 4.97 35.17
CA LYS A 183 -11.47 5.81 35.15
C LYS A 183 -12.41 5.48 36.31
N HIS A 184 -12.63 4.19 36.59
CA HIS A 184 -13.45 3.77 37.71
C HIS A 184 -12.86 4.26 39.04
N HIS A 185 -11.55 4.13 39.22
CA HIS A 185 -10.83 4.65 40.38
C HIS A 185 -10.96 6.17 40.52
N LEU A 186 -10.83 6.92 39.41
CA LEU A 186 -11.05 8.36 39.40
C LEU A 186 -12.47 8.75 39.82
N GLU A 187 -13.49 7.99 39.42
CA GLU A 187 -14.88 8.21 39.83
C GLU A 187 -15.10 7.94 41.32
N LEU A 188 -14.49 6.89 41.89
CA LEU A 188 -14.55 6.61 43.33
C LEU A 188 -13.88 7.72 44.16
N VAL A 189 -12.69 8.17 43.75
CA VAL A 189 -11.97 9.27 44.40
C VAL A 189 -12.78 10.57 44.35
N LYS A 190 -13.44 10.86 43.21
CA LYS A 190 -14.34 12.02 43.11
C LYS A 190 -15.54 11.96 44.06
N LYS A 191 -16.02 10.75 44.38
CA LYS A 191 -17.12 10.50 45.32
C LYS A 191 -16.67 10.43 46.78
N GLY A 192 -15.36 10.60 47.06
CA GLY A 192 -14.81 10.45 48.40
C GLY A 192 -14.78 9.00 48.91
N ILE A 193 -14.97 8.03 48.03
CA ILE A 193 -14.92 6.60 48.36
C ILE A 193 -13.48 6.13 48.20
N ASP A 194 -12.93 5.50 49.24
CA ASP A 194 -11.60 4.91 49.18
C ASP A 194 -11.63 3.73 48.17
N PRO A 195 -10.88 3.84 47.05
CA PRO A 195 -10.94 2.85 45.99
C PRO A 195 -10.27 1.54 46.43
N PRO A 196 -10.81 0.38 46.03
CA PRO A 196 -10.23 -0.90 46.36
C PRO A 196 -8.80 -1.00 45.82
N SER A 197 -7.91 -1.61 46.61
CA SER A 197 -6.56 -1.92 46.13
C SER A 197 -6.67 -2.88 44.93
N PRO A 198 -5.88 -2.70 43.86
CA PRO A 198 -5.94 -3.60 42.71
C PRO A 198 -5.71 -5.04 43.17
N LYS A 199 -6.55 -5.96 42.69
CA LYS A 199 -6.44 -7.39 42.99
C LYS A 199 -5.08 -7.88 42.49
N GLN A 200 -4.39 -8.64 43.34
CA GLN A 200 -3.09 -9.23 43.03
C GLN A 200 -3.34 -10.44 42.11
N GLU A 201 -3.01 -10.34 40.83
CA GLU A 201 -2.95 -11.50 39.92
C GLU A 201 -1.49 -11.91 39.74
N GLY A 202 -1.11 -13.02 40.40
CA GLY A 202 0.22 -13.63 40.29
C GLY A 202 1.36 -12.87 40.98
N ASP A 203 2.60 -13.24 40.64
CA ASP A 203 3.85 -12.77 41.26
C ASP A 203 4.34 -11.40 40.73
N SER A 204 3.46 -10.65 40.05
CA SER A 204 3.79 -9.34 39.50
C SER A 204 3.69 -8.24 40.56
N PRO A 205 4.64 -7.28 40.62
CA PRO A 205 4.60 -6.20 41.59
C PRO A 205 3.30 -5.38 41.47
N ARG A 206 2.67 -5.08 42.62
CA ARG A 206 1.40 -4.32 42.70
C ARG A 206 1.49 -3.06 41.85
N LYS A 207 0.69 -2.95 40.79
CA LYS A 207 0.51 -1.68 40.05
C LYS A 207 -0.04 -0.64 41.03
N ARG A 208 0.82 0.23 41.55
CA ARG A 208 0.40 1.33 42.44
C ARG A 208 -0.44 2.33 41.65
N ILE A 209 -1.73 2.36 41.92
CA ILE A 209 -2.64 3.36 41.36
C ILE A 209 -2.59 4.61 42.25
N PRO A 210 -2.31 5.81 41.72
CA PRO A 210 -2.33 7.04 42.51
C PRO A 210 -3.73 7.31 43.10
N LYS A 211 -3.79 7.79 44.34
CA LYS A 211 -5.05 8.24 44.98
C LYS A 211 -5.41 9.70 44.68
N ASP A 212 -4.47 10.47 44.14
CA ASP A 212 -4.66 11.88 43.80
C ASP A 212 -5.37 12.05 42.46
N LYS A 213 -6.40 12.90 42.43
CA LYS A 213 -7.26 13.13 41.25
C LYS A 213 -6.49 13.64 40.04
N GLU A 214 -5.55 14.56 40.23
CA GLU A 214 -4.77 15.15 39.13
C GLU A 214 -3.72 14.15 38.62
N LYS A 215 -3.08 13.39 39.51
CA LYS A 215 -2.18 12.29 39.12
C LYS A 215 -2.92 11.19 38.35
N LEU A 216 -4.15 10.84 38.75
CA LEU A 216 -5.00 9.89 38.03
C LEU A 216 -5.37 10.38 36.63
N LYS A 217 -5.83 11.64 36.49
CA LYS A 217 -6.12 12.23 35.18
C LYS A 217 -4.89 12.21 34.27
N LYS A 218 -3.72 12.62 34.77
CA LYS A 218 -2.46 12.57 34.04
C LYS A 218 -2.11 11.14 33.61
N LYS A 219 -2.24 10.17 34.51
CA LYS A 219 -2.00 8.76 34.20
C LYS A 219 -2.95 8.25 33.11
N ILE A 220 -4.25 8.56 33.19
CA ILE A 220 -5.24 8.20 32.15
C ILE A 220 -4.85 8.81 30.80
N ALA A 221 -4.42 10.08 30.77
CA ALA A 221 -3.97 10.73 29.54
C ALA A 221 -2.75 9.98 28.94
N THR A 222 -1.73 9.67 29.73
CA THR A 222 -0.56 8.90 29.27
C THR A 222 -0.93 7.51 28.76
N VAL A 223 -1.86 6.82 29.43
CA VAL A 223 -2.29 5.47 28.99
C VAL A 223 -3.13 5.57 27.71
N ARG A 224 -3.91 6.64 27.51
CA ARG A 224 -4.63 6.92 26.25
C ARG A 224 -3.67 7.20 25.09
N GLU A 225 -2.62 7.98 25.30
CA GLU A 225 -1.58 8.19 24.28
C GLU A 225 -0.91 6.86 23.91
N ARG A 226 -0.61 6.02 24.91
CA ARG A 226 -0.08 4.66 24.67
C ARG A 226 -1.07 3.82 23.86
N LEU A 227 -2.36 3.84 24.20
CA LEU A 227 -3.40 3.11 23.45
C LEU A 227 -3.40 3.55 21.98
N HIS A 228 -3.42 4.85 21.74
CA HIS A 228 -3.46 5.43 20.41
C HIS A 228 -2.25 4.98 19.55
N LYS A 229 -1.04 4.95 20.11
CA LYS A 229 0.15 4.43 19.41
C LYS A 229 0.01 2.95 19.01
N TRP A 230 -0.56 2.11 19.87
CA TRP A 230 -0.80 0.71 19.55
C TRP A 230 -1.89 0.52 18.49
N GLU A 231 -2.93 1.36 18.51
CA GLU A 231 -3.97 1.38 17.48
C GLU A 231 -3.39 1.77 16.12
N ILE A 232 -2.55 2.83 16.05
CA ILE A 232 -1.82 3.21 14.83
C ILE A 232 -0.96 2.05 14.32
N LYS A 233 -0.18 1.41 15.21
CA LYS A 233 0.68 0.29 14.84
C LYS A 233 -0.10 -0.90 14.27
N LYS A 234 -1.31 -1.14 14.80
CA LYS A 234 -2.21 -2.18 14.27
C LYS A 234 -2.67 -1.83 12.86
N ILE A 235 -3.12 -0.59 12.66
CA ILE A 235 -3.58 -0.09 11.35
C ILE A 235 -2.46 -0.19 10.32
N GLU A 236 -1.28 0.34 10.63
CA GLU A 236 -0.11 0.32 9.75
C GLU A 236 0.25 -1.10 9.28
N LYS A 237 0.16 -2.06 10.20
CA LYS A 237 0.51 -3.45 9.92
C LYS A 237 -0.50 -4.12 9.00
N ASP A 238 -1.79 -3.91 9.24
CA ASP A 238 -2.86 -4.49 8.43
C ASP A 238 -2.92 -3.85 7.03
N GLU A 239 -2.78 -2.53 6.93
CA GLU A 239 -2.84 -1.83 5.64
C GLU A 239 -1.68 -2.23 4.70
N ASN A 240 -0.49 -2.51 5.26
CA ASN A 240 0.71 -2.84 4.49
C ASN A 240 0.94 -4.35 4.34
N LYS A 241 0.04 -5.22 4.77
CA LYS A 241 0.27 -6.68 4.75
C LYS A 241 0.61 -7.25 3.37
N ALA A 242 0.03 -6.69 2.30
CA ALA A 242 0.17 -7.16 0.93
C ALA A 242 1.08 -6.31 0.04
N PHE A 243 1.70 -5.25 0.58
CA PHE A 243 2.54 -4.32 -0.18
C PHE A 243 3.95 -4.22 0.40
N SER A 244 4.94 -4.04 -0.47
CA SER A 244 6.36 -3.90 -0.11
C SER A 244 6.88 -2.50 -0.39
#